data_AF-A0A517XN65-F1
#
_entry.id   AF-A0A517XN65-F1
#
_cell.length_a   1.000
_cell.length_b   1.000
_cell.length_c   1.000
_cell.angle_alpha   90.00
_cell.angle_beta   90.00
_cell.angle_gamma   90.00
#
_symmetry.space_group_name_H-M   'P 1'
#
loop_
_entity.id
_entity.type
_entity.pdbx_description
1 polymer ?
#
loop_
_entity_poly.entity_id
_entity_poly.type
_entity_poly.pdbx_seq_one_letter_code
_entity_poly.pdbx_strand_id
1 'polypeptide(L)'
;MVWADVALSKHPRFANNVRDNLSGVSLMLRAVTRLRKPDLHALFGLHVRARGAWVESPDRADAVFAADRGLTPFDPDRVAADYL
;
A
#
# COMPACT_ATOMS: atom_id res chain seq x y z
N MET A 1 -4.18 0.43 -9.80
CA MET A 1 -2.75 0.48 -10.18
C MET A 1 -1.95 -0.34 -9.17
N VAL A 2 -1.05 -1.23 -9.62
CA VAL A 2 -0.13 -1.97 -8.73
C VAL A 2 1.27 -1.42 -8.98
N TRP A 3 1.79 -0.67 -8.01
CA TRP A 3 3.16 -0.16 -8.01
C TRP A 3 3.91 -0.74 -6.82
N ALA A 4 5.13 -1.23 -7.06
CA ALA A 4 5.98 -1.85 -6.06
C ALA A 4 7.43 -1.81 -6.53
N ASP A 5 8.33 -1.35 -5.65
CA ASP A 5 9.76 -1.46 -5.85
C ASP A 5 10.23 -2.85 -5.42
N VAL A 6 10.79 -3.61 -6.37
CA VAL A 6 11.23 -4.99 -6.15
C VAL A 6 12.71 -5.11 -6.49
N ALA A 7 13.52 -5.51 -5.50
CA ALA A 7 14.93 -5.78 -5.70
C ALA A 7 15.17 -7.25 -6.10
N LEU A 8 15.92 -7.49 -7.18
CA LEU A 8 16.39 -8.81 -7.59
C LEU A 8 17.79 -9.06 -6.99
N SER A 9 17.83 -9.58 -5.77
CA SER A 9 19.05 -9.60 -4.93
C SER A 9 20.00 -10.77 -5.15
N LYS A 10 19.58 -11.84 -5.85
CA LYS A 10 20.41 -13.06 -5.96
C LYS A 10 21.58 -12.93 -6.94
N HIS A 11 21.43 -12.20 -8.05
CA HIS A 11 22.49 -11.97 -9.06
C HIS A 11 22.36 -10.62 -9.81
N PRO A 12 22.43 -9.47 -9.10
CA PRO A 12 22.09 -8.15 -9.66
C PRO A 12 23.01 -7.68 -10.80
N ARG A 13 24.19 -8.29 -10.97
CA ARG A 13 25.19 -7.91 -12.00
C ARG A 13 25.18 -8.79 -13.26
N PHE A 14 24.51 -9.95 -13.23
CA PHE A 14 24.57 -10.93 -14.32
C PHE A 14 23.21 -11.26 -14.92
N ALA A 15 22.11 -11.10 -14.17
CA ALA A 15 20.77 -11.43 -14.60
C ALA A 15 19.78 -10.33 -14.14
N ASN A 16 20.07 -9.09 -14.55
CA ASN A 16 19.27 -7.91 -14.22
C ASN A 16 18.16 -7.60 -15.22
N ASN A 17 18.15 -8.30 -16.37
CA ASN A 17 17.11 -8.16 -17.38
C ASN A 17 16.11 -9.32 -17.32
N VAL A 18 14.92 -9.10 -17.89
CA VAL A 18 13.82 -10.08 -17.87
C VAL A 18 14.18 -11.37 -18.63
N ARG A 19 14.95 -11.28 -19.71
CA ARG A 19 15.32 -12.45 -20.53
C ARG A 19 16.17 -13.44 -19.72
N ASP A 20 17.14 -12.94 -18.98
CA ASP A 20 18.10 -13.76 -18.25
C ASP A 20 17.61 -14.12 -16.83
N ASN A 21 16.54 -13.47 -16.33
CA ASN A 21 15.97 -13.70 -15.00
C ASN A 21 14.43 -13.83 -15.01
N LEU A 22 13.88 -14.44 -16.06
CA LEU A 22 12.43 -14.56 -16.22
C LEU A 22 11.76 -15.25 -15.03
N SER A 23 12.40 -16.28 -14.48
CA SER A 23 11.86 -17.06 -13.35
C SER A 23 11.79 -16.24 -12.06
N GLY A 24 12.83 -15.45 -11.75
CA GLY A 24 12.87 -14.58 -10.59
C GLY A 24 11.86 -13.44 -10.70
N VAL A 25 11.81 -12.78 -11.87
CA VAL A 25 10.80 -11.73 -12.15
C VAL A 25 9.38 -12.30 -12.06
N SER A 26 9.12 -13.47 -12.65
CA SER A 26 7.79 -14.11 -12.60
C SER A 26 7.38 -14.46 -11.17
N LEU A 27 8.30 -14.95 -10.35
CA LEU A 27 8.02 -15.25 -8.94
C LEU A 27 7.69 -13.97 -8.16
N MET A 28 8.44 -12.90 -8.36
CA MET A 28 8.18 -11.61 -7.71
C MET A 28 6.85 -11.01 -8.16
N LEU A 29 6.56 -10.99 -9.46
CA LEU A 29 5.27 -10.53 -9.99
C LEU A 29 4.11 -11.33 -9.38
N ARG A 30 4.24 -12.66 -9.29
CA ARG A 30 3.24 -13.52 -8.65
C ARG A 30 3.08 -13.19 -7.16
N ALA A 31 4.17 -12.92 -6.45
CA ALA A 31 4.12 -12.54 -5.04
C ALA A 31 3.42 -11.19 -4.85
N VAL A 32 3.78 -10.16 -5.63
CA VAL A 32 3.18 -8.82 -5.57
C VAL A 32 1.70 -8.85 -5.94
N THR A 33 1.32 -9.59 -6.99
CA THR A 33 -0.08 -9.65 -7.46
C THR A 33 -0.99 -10.51 -6.59
N ARG A 34 -0.45 -11.52 -5.89
CA ARG A 34 -1.22 -12.37 -4.97
C ARG A 34 -1.21 -11.87 -3.53
N LEU A 35 -0.44 -10.84 -3.23
CA LEU A 35 -0.41 -10.25 -1.89
C LEU A 35 -1.78 -9.66 -1.56
N ARG A 36 -2.41 -10.17 -0.50
CA ARG A 36 -3.63 -9.57 0.05
C ARG A 36 -3.25 -8.32 0.83
N LYS A 37 -3.32 -7.17 0.17
CA LYS A 37 -3.14 -5.87 0.82
C LYS A 37 -4.34 -5.58 1.73
N PRO A 38 -4.14 -4.90 2.88
CA PRO A 38 -5.25 -4.37 3.66
C PRO A 38 -6.09 -3.44 2.79
N ASP A 39 -7.41 -3.48 2.96
CA ASP A 39 -8.27 -2.44 2.41
C ASP A 39 -8.08 -1.11 3.18
N LEU A 40 -8.68 -0.04 2.69
CA LEU A 40 -8.54 1.29 3.30
C LEU A 40 -9.08 1.32 4.74
N HIS A 41 -10.16 0.59 5.03
CA HIS A 41 -10.70 0.52 6.38
C HIS A 41 -9.71 -0.14 7.36
N ALA A 42 -9.12 -1.26 6.95
CA ALA A 42 -8.10 -1.95 7.72
C ALA A 42 -6.82 -1.09 7.88
N LEU A 43 -6.38 -0.41 6.83
CA LEU A 43 -5.22 0.49 6.86
C LEU A 43 -5.41 1.60 7.90
N PHE A 44 -6.49 2.37 7.82
CA PHE A 44 -6.75 3.45 8.78
C PHE A 44 -7.01 2.91 10.18
N GLY A 45 -7.68 1.77 10.32
CA GLY A 45 -7.86 1.13 11.62
C GLY A 45 -6.54 0.74 12.29
N LEU A 46 -5.53 0.31 11.53
CA LEU A 46 -4.19 0.06 12.07
C LEU A 46 -3.51 1.36 12.54
N HIS A 47 -3.63 2.44 11.78
CA HIS A 47 -3.10 3.75 12.18
C HIS A 47 -3.76 4.29 13.44
N VAL A 48 -5.09 4.22 13.54
CA VAL A 48 -5.82 4.61 14.75
C VAL A 48 -5.35 3.79 15.94
N ARG A 49 -5.24 2.46 15.81
CA ARG A 49 -4.77 1.59 16.90
C ARG A 49 -3.34 1.86 17.33
N ALA A 50 -2.46 2.28 16.41
CA ALA A 50 -1.05 2.48 16.69
C ALA A 50 -0.73 3.90 17.20
N ARG A 51 -1.46 4.91 16.73
CA ARG A 51 -1.07 6.33 16.87
C ARG A 51 -2.21 7.27 17.30
N GLY A 52 -3.44 6.77 17.47
CA GLY A 52 -4.60 7.62 17.75
C GLY A 52 -5.67 6.94 18.59
N ALA A 53 -6.90 7.42 18.44
CA ALA A 53 -8.09 6.86 19.09
C ALA A 53 -9.31 6.99 18.17
N TRP A 54 -10.24 6.03 18.27
CA TRP A 54 -11.52 6.11 17.61
C TRP A 54 -12.41 7.13 18.33
N VAL A 55 -13.11 7.98 17.55
CA VAL A 55 -14.10 8.91 18.07
C VAL A 55 -15.47 8.60 17.48
N GLU A 56 -16.51 8.78 18.28
CA GLU A 56 -17.89 8.43 17.89
C GLU A 56 -18.56 9.49 16.99
N SER A 57 -18.06 10.72 17.02
CA SER A 57 -18.59 11.82 16.19
C SER A 57 -17.51 12.33 15.23
N PRO A 58 -17.83 12.49 13.93
CA PRO A 58 -16.93 13.09 12.95
C PRO A 58 -16.44 14.49 13.34
N ASP A 59 -17.26 15.27 14.05
CA ASP A 59 -16.92 16.64 14.44
C ASP A 59 -15.80 16.73 15.47
N ARG A 60 -15.49 15.59 16.13
CA ARG A 60 -14.38 15.46 17.09
C ARG A 60 -13.17 14.75 16.50
N ALA A 61 -13.20 14.40 15.22
CA ALA A 61 -12.13 13.67 14.57
C ALA A 61 -11.11 14.64 13.96
N ASP A 62 -9.82 14.40 14.23
CA ASP A 62 -8.74 15.14 13.56
C ASP A 62 -8.68 14.81 12.05
N ALA A 63 -9.12 13.62 11.68
CA ALA A 63 -9.24 13.18 10.30
C ALA A 63 -10.50 12.32 10.11
N VAL A 64 -11.25 12.59 9.04
CA VAL A 64 -12.41 11.80 8.63
C VAL A 64 -12.09 11.14 7.30
N PHE A 65 -12.16 9.82 7.25
CA PHE A 65 -12.08 9.05 6.01
C PHE A 65 -13.49 8.70 5.53
N ALA A 66 -13.92 9.28 4.40
CA ALA A 66 -15.25 9.08 3.85
C ALA A 66 -15.27 9.26 2.32
N ALA A 67 -16.29 8.73 1.65
CA ALA A 67 -16.40 8.82 0.20
C ALA A 67 -16.63 10.25 -0.32
N ASP A 68 -17.29 11.09 0.48
CA ASP A 68 -17.81 12.40 0.09
C ASP A 68 -17.15 13.58 0.81
N ARG A 69 -16.28 13.33 1.80
CA ARG A 69 -15.64 14.37 2.62
C ARG A 69 -14.33 13.91 3.25
N GLY A 70 -13.51 14.87 3.66
CA GLY A 70 -12.25 14.62 4.35
C GLY A 70 -11.23 13.93 3.45
N LEU A 71 -10.59 12.88 3.96
CA LEU A 71 -9.72 12.01 3.18
C LEU A 71 -10.60 11.04 2.39
N THR A 72 -10.58 11.13 1.06
CA THR A 72 -11.44 10.29 0.20
C THR A 72 -10.69 9.09 -0.35
N PRO A 73 -11.38 7.98 -0.67
CA PRO A 73 -10.77 6.82 -1.33
C PRO A 73 -10.30 7.13 -2.77
N PHE A 74 -10.66 8.29 -3.31
CA PHE A 74 -10.38 8.70 -4.68
C PHE A 74 -9.10 9.52 -4.83
N ASP A 75 -8.40 9.79 -3.73
CA ASP A 75 -7.09 10.46 -3.70
C ASP A 75 -5.99 9.48 -3.23
N PRO A 76 -5.60 8.51 -4.09
CA PRO A 76 -4.67 7.46 -3.70
C PRO A 76 -3.24 7.98 -3.44
N ASP A 77 -2.86 9.11 -4.03
CA ASP A 77 -1.52 9.69 -3.87
C ASP A 77 -1.35 10.26 -2.46
N ARG A 78 -2.37 10.95 -1.95
CA ARG A 78 -2.36 11.42 -0.55
C ARG A 78 -2.39 10.26 0.44
N VAL A 79 -3.19 9.23 0.17
CA VAL A 79 -3.21 8.02 1.01
C VAL A 79 -1.81 7.37 1.05
N ALA A 80 -1.14 7.29 -0.09
CA ALA A 80 0.20 6.71 -0.16
C ALA A 80 1.25 7.57 0.57
N ALA A 81 1.21 8.90 0.44
CA ALA A 81 2.19 9.78 1.06
C ALA A 81 2.11 9.81 2.59
N ASP A 82 0.88 9.78 3.14
CA ASP A 82 0.66 10.00 4.56
C ASP A 82 0.52 8.70 5.38
N TYR A 83 0.16 7.58 4.72
CA TYR A 83 -0.27 6.36 5.42
C TYR A 83 0.40 5.05 4.96
N LEU A 84 1.21 5.05 3.90
CA LEU A 84 2.01 3.89 3.45
C LEU A 84 3.50 4.11 3.71
#